data_AF-A0A4R2NH63-F1
#
_entry.id   AF-A0A4R2NH63-F1
#
_cell.length_a   1.000
_cell.length_b   1.000
_cell.length_c   1.000
_cell.angle_alpha   90.00
_cell.angle_beta   90.00
_cell.angle_gamma   90.00
#
_symmetry.space_group_name_H-M   'P 1'
#
loop_
_entity.id
_entity.type
_entity.pdbx_description
1 polymer ?
#
loop_
_entity_poly.entity_id
_entity_poly.type
_entity_poly.pdbx_seq_one_letter_code
_entity_poly.pdbx_strand_id
1 'polypeptide(L)' 'MGFILTFFSIWICSFLIARIFASIGGKWSLFGKTYWKNDLLITLAQSIIITIILVLFISQ' A
#
# COMPACT_ATOMS: atom_id res chain seq x y z
N MET A 1 11.53 16.91 2.69
CA MET A 1 10.20 17.05 2.05
C MET A 1 9.89 15.94 1.04
N GLY A 2 10.85 15.48 0.23
CA GLY A 2 10.62 14.38 -0.74
C GLY A 2 10.14 13.07 -0.12
N PHE A 3 10.71 12.65 1.02
CA PHE A 3 10.37 11.39 1.68
C PHE A 3 8.86 11.18 1.93
N ILE A 4 8.21 12.20 2.49
CA ILE A 4 6.78 12.14 2.84
C ILE A 4 5.93 12.09 1.58
N LEU A 5 6.30 12.82 0.53
CA LEU A 5 5.60 12.77 -0.75
C LEU A 5 5.73 11.40 -1.42
N THR A 6 6.93 10.82 -1.42
CA THR A 6 7.16 9.47 -1.96
C THR A 6 6.38 8.42 -1.16
N PHE A 7 6.38 8.53 0.17
CA PHE A 7 5.60 7.67 1.05
C PHE A 7 4.09 7.73 0.75
N PHE A 8 3.51 8.94 0.69
CA PHE A 8 2.08 9.10 0.41
C PHE A 8 1.70 8.62 -0.98
N SER A 9 2.54 8.86 -1.99
CA SER A 9 2.32 8.35 -3.36
C SER A 9 2.32 6.83 -3.41
N ILE A 10 3.30 6.16 -2.78
CA ILE A 10 3.38 4.70 -2.73
C ILE A 10 2.17 4.14 -1.97
N TRP A 11 1.83 4.75 -0.84
CA TRP A 11 0.71 4.33 -0.01
C TRP A 11 -0.64 4.42 -0.74
N ILE A 12 -0.94 5.56 -1.37
CA ILE A 12 -2.18 5.77 -2.14
C ILE A 12 -2.25 4.81 -3.32
N CYS A 13 -1.15 4.63 -4.07
CA CYS A 13 -1.11 3.69 -5.19
C CYS A 13 -1.35 2.25 -4.73
N SER A 14 -0.65 1.78 -3.70
CA SER A 14 -0.83 0.42 -3.15
C SER A 14 -2.26 0.21 -2.60
N PHE A 15 -2.82 1.22 -1.94
CA PHE A 15 -4.19 1.16 -1.45
C PHE A 15 -5.21 1.10 -2.59
N LEU A 16 -5.08 1.94 -3.63
CA LEU A 16 -5.94 1.89 -4.80
C LEU A 16 -5.86 0.54 -5.52
N ILE A 17 -4.66 -0.01 -5.67
CA ILE A 17 -4.45 -1.33 -6.27
C ILE A 17 -5.16 -2.42 -5.44
N ALA A 18 -4.95 -2.45 -4.12
CA ALA A 18 -5.63 -3.40 -3.24
C ALA A 18 -7.16 -3.30 -3.36
N ARG A 19 -7.70 -2.07 -3.50
CA ARG A 19 -9.14 -1.83 -3.69
C ARG A 19 -9.65 -2.28 -5.06
N ILE A 20 -8.87 -2.07 -6.12
CA ILE A 20 -9.20 -2.55 -7.47
C ILE A 20 -9.20 -4.09 -7.49
N PHE A 21 -8.22 -4.73 -6.86
CA PHE A 21 -8.20 -6.21 -6.73
C PHE A 21 -9.33 -6.74 -5.85
N ALA A 22 -9.72 -6.01 -4.80
CA ALA A 22 -10.88 -6.34 -3.98
C ALA A 22 -12.19 -6.22 -4.78
N SER A 23 -12.33 -5.22 -5.67
CA SER A 23 -13.56 -5.04 -6.47
C SER A 23 -13.64 -5.99 -7.67
N ILE A 24 -12.51 -6.23 -8.36
CA ILE A 24 -12.44 -7.12 -9.54
C ILE A 24 -12.56 -8.59 -9.13
N GLY A 25 -11.97 -8.98 -7.99
CA GLY A 25 -11.94 -10.39 -7.59
C GLY A 25 -13.24 -10.93 -6.95
N GLY A 26 -14.27 -10.09 -6.76
CA GLY A 26 -15.60 -10.51 -6.30
C GLY A 26 -15.60 -11.37 -5.02
N LYS A 27 -16.58 -12.28 -4.90
CA LYS A 27 -16.79 -13.21 -3.75
C LYS A 27 -15.61 -14.14 -3.45
N TRP A 28 -14.63 -14.24 -4.35
CA TRP A 28 -13.48 -15.14 -4.29
C TRP A 28 -12.18 -14.45 -3.91
N SER A 29 -12.13 -13.12 -3.90
CA SER A 29 -10.93 -12.39 -3.48
C SER A 29 -10.76 -12.45 -1.97
N LEU A 30 -9.61 -12.95 -1.50
CA LEU A 30 -9.19 -12.83 -0.10
C LEU A 30 -9.22 -11.35 0.36
N PHE A 31 -9.04 -10.41 -0.56
CA PHE A 31 -9.13 -8.96 -0.34
C PHE A 31 -10.56 -8.40 -0.36
N GLY A 32 -11.54 -9.14 -0.88
CA GLY A 32 -12.95 -8.75 -0.86
C GLY A 32 -13.63 -9.02 0.48
N LYS A 33 -13.04 -9.91 1.30
CA LYS A 33 -13.52 -10.26 2.65
C LYS A 33 -12.73 -9.58 3.78
N THR A 34 -11.55 -9.00 3.51
CA THR A 34 -10.81 -8.25 4.52
C THR A 34 -11.56 -6.98 4.89
N TYR A 35 -11.65 -6.72 6.19
CA TYR A 35 -12.19 -5.47 6.70
C TYR A 35 -11.32 -4.32 6.21
N TRP A 36 -11.93 -3.25 5.72
CA TRP A 36 -11.25 -2.04 5.21
C TRP A 36 -10.14 -1.51 6.14
N LYS A 37 -10.30 -1.69 7.45
CA LYS A 37 -9.31 -1.31 8.46
C LYS A 37 -8.03 -2.13 8.37
N ASN A 38 -8.13 -3.44 8.12
CA ASN A 38 -6.97 -4.31 7.96
C ASN A 38 -6.21 -3.99 6.69
N ASP A 39 -6.89 -3.81 5.57
CA ASP A 39 -6.22 -3.47 4.30
C ASP A 39 -5.50 -2.12 4.40
N LEU A 40 -6.10 -1.14 5.08
CA LEU A 40 -5.48 0.17 5.30
C LEU A 40 -4.23 0.07 6.19
N LEU A 41 -4.27 -0.75 7.25
CA LEU A 41 -3.11 -1.00 8.10
C LEU A 41 -1.99 -1.76 7.37
N ILE A 42 -2.35 -2.77 6.57
CA ILE A 42 -1.40 -3.56 5.80
C ILE A 42 -0.72 -2.70 4.75
N THR A 43 -1.48 -1.93 3.95
CA THR A 43 -0.89 -1.06 2.93
C THR A 43 -0.06 0.07 3.54
N LEU A 44 -0.43 0.55 4.73
CA LEU A 44 0.36 1.56 5.46
C LEU A 44 1.67 0.98 5.99
N ALA A 45 1.65 -0.20 6.61
CA ALA A 45 2.89 -0.87 7.03
C ALA A 45 3.79 -1.19 5.82
N GLN A 46 3.18 -1.66 4.72
CA GLN A 46 3.88 -2.03 3.50
C GLN A 46 4.52 -0.82 2.80
N SER A 47 3.82 0.32 2.73
CA SER A 47 4.36 1.55 2.15
C SER A 47 5.48 2.16 3.00
N ILE A 48 5.42 2.05 4.34
CA ILE A 48 6.53 2.47 5.22
C ILE A 48 7.79 1.66 4.88
N ILE A 49 7.66 0.33 4.78
CA ILE A 49 8.80 -0.55 4.48
C ILE A 49 9.40 -0.25 3.11
N ILE A 50 8.59 -0.10 2.05
CA ILE A 50 9.12 0.26 0.72
C ILE A 50 9.86 1.59 0.78
N THR A 51 9.26 2.59 1.41
CA THR A 51 9.84 3.95 1.44
C THR A 51 11.18 3.95 2.16
N ILE A 52 11.32 3.17 3.25
CA ILE A 52 12.60 2.98 3.95
C ILE A 52 13.63 2.30 3.05
N ILE A 53 13.27 1.20 2.37
CA ILE A 53 14.18 0.49 1.45
C ILE A 53 14.63 1.43 0.33
N LEU A 54 13.71 2.20 -0.24
CA LEU A 54 13.97 3.10 -1.36
C LEU A 54 14.89 4.26 -0.95
N VAL A 55 14.74 4.79 0.26
CA VAL A 55 15.69 5.77 0.81
C VAL A 55 17.07 5.16 1.04
N LEU A 56 17.13 3.97 1.64
CA LEU A 56 18.42 3.32 1.92
C LEU A 56 19.19 2.99 0.62
N PHE A 57 18.50 2.58 -0.44
CA PHE A 57 19.11 2.31 -1.74
C PHE A 57 19.51 3.57 -2.52
N ILE A 58 18.72 4.65 -2.45
CA ILE A 58 19.03 5.91 -3.15
C ILE A 58 20.10 6.73 -2.41
N SER A 59 20.24 6.53 -1.10
CA SER A 59 21.22 7.23 -0.26
C SER A 59 22.60 6.55 -0.22
N GLN A 60 22.79 5.41 -0.90
CA GLN A 60 24.10 4.84 -1.20
C GLN A 60 24.70 5.47 -2.45
#